data_AF-H0GVY3-F1
#
_entry.id   AF-H0GVY3-F1
#
_cell.length_a   1.000
_cell.length_b   1.000
_cell.length_c   1.000
_cell.angle_alpha   90.00
_cell.angle_beta   90.00
_cell.angle_gamma   90.00
#
_symmetry.space_group_name_H-M   'P 1'
#
loop_
_entity.id
_entity.type
_entity.pdbx_description
1 polymer ?
#
loop_
_entity_poly.entity_id
_entity_poly.type
_entity_poly.pdbx_seq_one_letter_code
_entity_poly.pdbx_strand_id
1 'polypeptide(L)'
;MKPPRLIFSQKMCFITSKGMPHWIVPLAWMGLPIYRLFIGGFLDSRFNSADIKEYISCGVSPIISNPSYINNVTQLADIIHEGSVWSWDVNQPSVTSSTSKSGDLPDTLEAYNCVLFHYFANNGTATWRVDNCYDSNVGLCRYENRAFKWLVRSNKATYFDFDNYQGSKCPDQYTFNIPRTPLEQRSLIFYLRNASFPDTKIWIDLNSISVSNCWVSGGPYASCPYEKVISRRNFVTMMVPASVCSFALLFIVVYLSVLRVPIYDNRKNWRRVINKISKSELEGVPS
;
A
#
# COMPACT_ATOMS: atom_id res chain seq x y z
N MET A 1 -31.38 5.74 25.38
CA MET A 1 -30.31 5.79 24.36
C MET A 1 -29.13 4.94 24.84
N LYS A 2 -28.77 3.89 24.11
CA LYS A 2 -27.70 2.96 24.47
C LYS A 2 -26.36 3.54 23.98
N PRO A 3 -25.31 3.60 24.82
CA PRO A 3 -24.04 4.20 24.42
C PRO A 3 -23.26 3.33 23.40
N PRO A 4 -22.34 3.94 22.61
CA PRO A 4 -21.46 3.26 21.67
C PRO A 4 -20.72 2.08 22.29
N ARG A 5 -20.66 0.92 21.61
CA ARG A 5 -19.78 -0.20 22.00
C ARG A 5 -18.63 -0.36 21.02
N LEU A 6 -17.48 -0.72 21.56
CA LEU A 6 -16.25 -0.88 20.84
C LEU A 6 -15.51 -2.12 21.33
N ILE A 7 -15.05 -2.94 20.39
CA ILE A 7 -14.39 -4.20 20.67
C ILE A 7 -12.94 -4.09 20.23
N PHE A 8 -12.01 -4.52 21.08
CA PHE A 8 -10.57 -4.51 20.84
C PHE A 8 -9.94 -5.89 21.08
N SER A 9 -8.83 -6.17 20.38
CA SER A 9 -7.88 -7.25 20.68
C SER A 9 -6.60 -6.62 21.25
N GLN A 10 -6.21 -7.01 22.47
CA GLN A 10 -5.30 -6.21 23.31
C GLN A 10 -3.80 -6.48 23.05
N LYS A 11 -3.03 -5.41 22.82
CA LYS A 11 -1.66 -5.21 23.32
C LYS A 11 -1.57 -3.78 23.86
N MET A 12 -1.25 -3.62 25.15
CA MET A 12 -1.03 -2.29 25.74
C MET A 12 0.22 -1.65 25.14
N CYS A 13 0.08 -0.40 24.72
CA CYS A 13 1.17 0.40 24.19
C CYS A 13 1.60 1.41 25.26
N PHE A 14 2.83 1.27 25.76
CA PHE A 14 3.50 2.30 26.55
C PHE A 14 4.79 2.69 25.84
N ILE A 15 4.87 3.93 25.36
CA ILE A 15 6.14 4.57 25.02
C ILE A 15 6.41 5.57 26.14
N THR A 16 7.28 5.22 27.08
CA THR A 16 7.74 6.15 28.12
C THR A 16 8.88 7.03 27.57
N SER A 17 9.01 8.27 28.06
CA SER A 17 9.93 9.29 27.55
C SER A 17 11.43 8.98 27.71
N LYS A 18 11.80 7.79 28.20
CA LYS A 18 13.17 7.32 28.30
C LYS A 18 13.30 6.07 27.44
N GLY A 19 13.94 6.21 26.28
CA GLY A 19 14.04 5.18 25.24
C GLY A 19 14.80 3.91 25.65
N MET A 20 14.17 3.04 26.45
CA MET A 20 14.50 1.62 26.63
C MET A 20 13.21 0.81 26.88
N PRO A 21 12.99 -0.30 26.16
CA PRO A 21 11.90 -1.21 26.48
C PRO A 21 12.29 -2.06 27.69
N HIS A 22 11.86 -1.65 28.89
CA HIS A 22 11.85 -2.55 30.04
C HIS A 22 10.65 -3.50 29.91
N TRP A 23 10.94 -4.79 29.74
CA TRP A 23 9.97 -5.84 29.96
C TRP A 23 9.64 -5.87 31.46
N ILE A 24 8.46 -5.39 31.83
CA ILE A 24 7.92 -5.63 33.17
C ILE A 24 7.49 -7.09 33.19
N VAL A 25 8.33 -7.94 33.79
CA VAL A 25 7.97 -9.31 34.15
C VAL A 25 6.96 -9.21 35.30
N PRO A 26 5.75 -9.77 35.19
CA PRO A 26 4.87 -9.89 36.35
C PRO A 26 5.47 -10.94 37.28
N LEU A 27 5.95 -10.51 38.44
CA LEU A 27 6.20 -11.36 39.59
C LEU A 27 4.86 -11.96 40.02
N ALA A 28 4.61 -13.20 39.60
CA ALA A 28 3.53 -14.04 40.11
C ALA A 28 4.14 -15.30 40.73
N TRP A 29 4.38 -15.26 42.05
CA TRP A 29 4.51 -16.44 42.89
C TRP A 29 3.40 -16.36 43.94
N MET A 30 2.36 -17.18 43.77
CA MET A 30 1.67 -17.97 44.79
C MET A 30 0.32 -18.47 44.27
N GLY A 31 0.28 -19.77 43.93
CA GLY A 31 -0.77 -20.70 44.37
C GLY A 31 -2.18 -20.69 43.74
N LEU A 32 -2.46 -21.75 42.97
CA LEU A 32 -3.76 -22.42 42.71
C LEU A 32 -4.65 -21.88 41.55
N PRO A 33 -5.56 -22.70 40.96
CA PRO A 33 -5.26 -23.61 39.86
C PRO A 33 -6.04 -23.29 38.56
N ILE A 34 -5.43 -23.72 37.45
CA ILE A 34 -5.94 -23.93 36.08
C ILE A 34 -7.39 -23.50 35.80
N TYR A 35 -7.54 -22.38 35.07
CA TYR A 35 -8.54 -22.26 34.01
C TYR A 35 -7.84 -21.77 32.73
N ARG A 36 -8.08 -22.48 31.63
CA ARG A 36 -7.64 -22.16 30.26
C ARG A 36 -7.69 -20.65 29.98
N LEU A 37 -6.54 -20.04 29.71
CA LEU A 37 -6.47 -18.66 29.23
C LEU A 37 -6.83 -18.64 27.73
N PHE A 38 -8.13 -18.61 27.43
CA PHE A 38 -8.59 -18.14 26.12
C PHE A 38 -8.30 -16.64 26.05
N ILE A 39 -7.30 -16.23 25.27
CA ILE A 39 -7.03 -14.82 24.97
C ILE A 39 -8.10 -14.37 23.99
N GLY A 40 -9.18 -13.81 24.53
CA GLY A 40 -10.35 -13.32 23.79
C GLY A 40 -11.20 -12.40 24.64
N GLY A 41 -10.56 -11.48 25.39
CA GLY A 41 -11.25 -10.52 26.25
C GLY A 41 -11.62 -9.26 25.47
N PHE A 42 -12.90 -9.10 25.16
CA PHE A 42 -13.48 -7.89 24.58
C PHE A 42 -13.63 -6.86 25.72
N LEU A 43 -12.82 -5.78 25.73
CA LEU A 43 -12.98 -4.69 26.69
C LEU A 43 -14.13 -3.78 26.24
N ASP A 44 -15.32 -4.00 26.79
CA ASP A 44 -16.51 -3.17 26.58
C ASP A 44 -16.44 -1.94 27.51
N SER A 45 -15.77 -0.87 27.08
CA SER A 45 -15.73 0.42 27.80
C SER A 45 -16.28 1.56 26.96
N ARG A 46 -16.75 2.64 27.61
CA ARG A 46 -17.15 3.86 26.90
C ARG A 46 -15.90 4.56 26.40
N PHE A 47 -15.85 4.88 25.11
CA PHE A 47 -14.73 5.58 24.49
C PHE A 47 -15.19 6.91 23.91
N ASN A 48 -14.33 7.91 23.98
CA ASN A 48 -14.45 9.17 23.25
C ASN A 48 -13.68 9.10 21.91
N SER A 49 -13.89 10.06 21.02
CA SER A 49 -13.16 10.17 19.74
C SER A 49 -11.63 10.22 19.92
N ALA A 50 -11.16 10.92 20.96
CA ALA A 50 -9.74 10.99 21.31
C ALA A 50 -9.16 9.63 21.70
N ASP A 51 -9.92 8.81 22.42
CA ASP A 51 -9.47 7.48 22.85
C ASP A 51 -9.30 6.56 21.64
N ILE A 52 -10.26 6.60 20.70
CA ILE A 52 -10.21 5.81 19.46
C ILE A 52 -8.93 6.14 18.68
N LYS A 53 -8.62 7.43 18.51
CA LYS A 53 -7.39 7.86 17.83
C LYS A 53 -6.14 7.32 18.52
N GLU A 54 -6.08 7.41 19.85
CA GLU A 54 -4.94 6.91 20.63
C GLU A 54 -4.76 5.39 20.44
N TYR A 55 -5.84 4.60 20.52
CA TYR A 55 -5.79 3.15 20.30
C TYR A 55 -5.36 2.77 18.87
N ILE A 56 -5.88 3.46 17.85
CA ILE A 56 -5.47 3.22 16.45
C ILE A 56 -3.98 3.55 16.28
N SER A 57 -3.52 4.66 16.86
CA SER A 57 -2.09 5.03 16.80
C SER A 57 -1.17 4.01 17.50
N CYS A 58 -1.73 3.22 18.42
CA CYS A 58 -1.04 2.11 19.09
C CYS A 58 -1.10 0.79 18.30
N GLY A 59 -1.76 0.78 17.14
CA GLY A 59 -1.91 -0.39 16.29
C GLY A 59 -3.07 -1.31 16.67
N VAL A 60 -4.01 -0.82 17.49
CA VAL A 60 -5.21 -1.57 17.84
C VAL A 60 -6.31 -1.27 16.82
N SER A 61 -7.02 -2.31 16.36
CA SER A 61 -8.16 -2.16 15.46
C SER A 61 -9.48 -2.07 16.24
N PRO A 62 -10.12 -0.89 16.32
CA PRO A 62 -11.42 -0.72 16.97
C PRO A 62 -12.58 -1.25 16.11
N ILE A 63 -13.52 -2.00 16.71
CA ILE A 63 -14.81 -2.30 16.07
C ILE A 63 -15.88 -1.31 16.56
N ILE A 64 -16.27 -0.34 15.74
CA ILE A 64 -17.24 0.70 16.15
C ILE A 64 -18.67 0.23 15.86
N SER A 65 -19.50 0.09 16.90
CA SER A 65 -20.89 -0.38 16.76
C SER A 65 -21.96 0.69 17.05
N ASN A 66 -21.56 1.96 17.17
CA ASN A 66 -22.51 3.02 17.48
C ASN A 66 -23.40 3.37 16.27
N PRO A 67 -24.74 3.25 16.37
CA PRO A 67 -25.64 3.65 15.29
C PRO A 67 -25.51 5.14 14.89
N SER A 68 -25.12 6.02 15.81
CA SER A 68 -24.93 7.44 15.51
C SER A 68 -23.81 7.71 14.50
N TYR A 69 -22.72 6.92 14.55
CA TYR A 69 -21.60 7.04 13.62
C TYR A 69 -21.84 6.27 12.31
N ILE A 70 -22.66 5.21 12.36
CA ILE A 70 -23.06 4.45 11.16
C ILE A 70 -23.87 5.34 10.21
N ASN A 71 -24.71 6.23 10.73
CA ASN A 71 -25.54 7.13 9.93
C ASN A 71 -24.77 8.34 9.37
N ASN A 72 -23.58 8.67 9.91
CA ASN A 72 -22.76 9.77 9.45
C ASN A 72 -21.27 9.41 9.44
N VAL A 73 -20.86 8.68 8.41
CA VAL A 73 -19.50 8.14 8.22
C VAL A 73 -18.43 9.24 8.14
N THR A 74 -18.80 10.48 7.78
CA THR A 74 -17.85 11.60 7.68
C THR A 74 -17.19 11.93 9.03
N GLN A 75 -17.95 11.87 10.13
CA GLN A 75 -17.41 12.10 11.49
C GLN A 75 -16.41 11.02 11.91
N LEU A 76 -16.52 9.83 11.32
CA LEU A 76 -15.59 8.74 11.56
C LEU A 76 -14.29 8.92 10.77
N ALA A 77 -14.38 9.46 9.56
CA ALA A 77 -13.22 9.70 8.71
C ALA A 77 -12.19 10.60 9.41
N ASP A 78 -12.63 11.70 10.03
CA ASP A 78 -11.74 12.63 10.76
C ASP A 78 -10.99 11.94 11.91
N ILE A 79 -11.66 11.04 12.63
CA ILE A 79 -11.07 10.30 13.76
C ILE A 79 -10.02 9.29 13.28
N ILE A 80 -10.31 8.57 12.19
CA ILE A 80 -9.43 7.54 11.65
C ILE A 80 -8.23 8.15 10.94
N HIS A 81 -8.43 9.25 10.21
CA HIS A 81 -7.42 9.87 9.36
C HIS A 81 -6.15 10.28 10.12
N GLU A 82 -6.29 10.75 11.36
CA GLU A 82 -5.14 11.19 12.16
C GLU A 82 -4.43 10.05 12.92
N GLY A 83 -5.11 8.92 13.12
CA GLY A 83 -4.59 7.78 13.88
C GLY A 83 -4.05 6.64 13.01
N SER A 84 -4.55 6.51 11.78
CA SER A 84 -4.18 5.43 10.86
C SER A 84 -2.78 5.61 10.29
N VAL A 85 -2.11 4.50 10.04
CA VAL A 85 -0.89 4.47 9.25
C VAL A 85 -1.24 4.40 7.78
N TRP A 86 -0.54 5.22 7.00
CA TRP A 86 -0.79 5.43 5.57
C TRP A 86 -2.07 6.23 5.26
N SER A 87 -2.42 7.17 6.13
CA SER A 87 -3.48 8.13 5.83
C SER A 87 -2.96 9.21 4.87
N TRP A 88 -3.48 9.17 3.65
CA TRP A 88 -3.36 10.26 2.70
C TRP A 88 -4.00 11.52 3.24
N ASP A 89 -3.47 12.68 2.89
CA ASP A 89 -4.06 13.97 3.17
C ASP A 89 -5.38 14.16 2.40
N VAL A 90 -6.15 15.20 2.76
CA VAL A 90 -7.43 15.48 2.10
C VAL A 90 -7.21 15.68 0.60
N ASN A 91 -7.98 14.98 -0.23
CA ASN A 91 -7.88 14.95 -1.69
C ASN A 91 -6.55 14.38 -2.24
N GLN A 92 -5.87 13.52 -1.49
CA GLN A 92 -4.69 12.78 -1.94
C GLN A 92 -4.97 11.26 -2.00
N PRO A 93 -4.24 10.50 -2.84
CA PRO A 93 -3.24 10.97 -3.81
C PRO A 93 -3.90 11.73 -4.96
N SER A 94 -3.33 12.89 -5.33
CA SER A 94 -3.83 13.64 -6.48
C SER A 94 -3.54 12.86 -7.75
N VAL A 95 -4.59 12.47 -8.49
CA VAL A 95 -4.47 11.87 -9.83
C VAL A 95 -4.16 12.97 -10.84
N THR A 96 -3.09 13.73 -10.60
CA THR A 96 -2.56 14.62 -11.63
C THR A 96 -1.70 13.73 -12.50
N SER A 97 -2.32 13.15 -13.54
CA SER A 97 -1.59 12.55 -14.66
C SER A 97 -0.47 13.52 -15.00
N SER A 98 0.78 13.05 -15.00
CA SER A 98 1.92 13.78 -15.55
C SER A 98 1.60 14.07 -17.02
N THR A 99 0.83 15.13 -17.22
CA THR A 99 0.38 15.57 -18.53
C THR A 99 1.61 16.25 -19.05
N SER A 100 2.42 15.49 -19.80
CA SER A 100 3.47 16.04 -20.65
C SER A 100 2.84 17.20 -21.40
N LYS A 101 3.11 18.43 -20.95
CA LYS A 101 2.62 19.64 -21.60
C LYS A 101 3.24 19.64 -22.99
N SER A 102 2.42 19.34 -23.97
CA SER A 102 2.64 19.81 -25.34
C SER A 102 2.48 21.33 -25.31
N GLY A 103 3.59 22.07 -25.25
CA GLY A 103 3.59 23.52 -25.47
C GLY A 103 4.67 24.28 -24.69
N ASP A 104 5.76 24.63 -25.40
CA ASP A 104 6.60 25.86 -25.33
C ASP A 104 6.65 26.69 -24.02
N LEU A 105 6.70 26.08 -22.85
CA LEU A 105 7.15 26.72 -21.60
C LEU A 105 8.37 25.98 -21.04
N PRO A 106 9.28 26.68 -20.32
CA PRO A 106 10.58 26.14 -19.95
C PRO A 106 10.45 24.81 -19.21
N ASP A 107 11.24 23.83 -19.63
CA ASP A 107 11.33 22.43 -19.14
C ASP A 107 11.41 22.33 -17.60
N THR A 108 10.28 22.46 -16.91
CA THR A 108 10.17 22.04 -15.52
C THR A 108 9.76 20.58 -15.53
N LEU A 109 10.70 19.70 -15.20
CA LEU A 109 10.43 18.28 -15.04
C LEU A 109 9.39 18.10 -13.93
N GLU A 110 8.19 17.63 -14.29
CA GLU A 110 7.06 17.40 -13.38
C GLU A 110 6.78 15.90 -13.28
N ALA A 111 6.93 15.33 -12.08
CA ALA A 111 6.60 13.94 -11.77
C ALA A 111 5.92 13.82 -10.41
N TYR A 112 4.59 13.95 -10.38
CA TYR A 112 3.77 13.83 -9.16
C TYR A 112 3.54 12.37 -8.73
N ASN A 113 4.63 11.65 -8.43
CA ASN A 113 4.58 10.22 -8.11
C ASN A 113 5.36 9.87 -6.82
N CYS A 114 5.86 10.85 -6.07
CA CYS A 114 6.67 10.63 -4.88
C CYS A 114 5.92 11.07 -3.61
N VAL A 115 6.06 10.31 -2.53
CA VAL A 115 5.32 10.55 -1.29
C VAL A 115 6.14 11.32 -0.27
N LEU A 116 5.50 12.33 0.32
CA LEU A 116 5.95 13.08 1.46
C LEU A 116 5.15 12.71 2.70
N PHE A 117 5.86 12.67 3.83
CA PHE A 117 5.30 12.74 5.16
C PHE A 117 5.23 14.22 5.57
N HIS A 118 4.02 14.77 5.65
CA HIS A 118 3.76 16.14 6.04
C HIS A 118 3.45 16.21 7.52
N TYR A 119 4.35 16.81 8.30
CA TYR A 119 4.21 16.97 9.74
C TYR A 119 3.65 18.35 10.08
N PHE A 120 2.62 18.37 10.94
CA PHE A 120 2.03 19.59 11.49
C PHE A 120 2.40 19.73 12.97
N ALA A 121 3.24 20.71 13.29
CA ALA A 121 3.76 20.98 14.62
C ALA A 121 2.69 21.46 15.59
N ASN A 122 1.68 22.20 15.12
CA ASN A 122 0.59 22.74 15.94
C ASN A 122 -0.22 21.65 16.68
N ASN A 123 -0.59 20.59 15.97
CA ASN A 123 -1.42 19.50 16.47
C ASN A 123 -0.60 18.23 16.72
N GLY A 124 0.67 18.22 16.29
CA GLY A 124 1.55 17.06 16.34
C GLY A 124 0.95 15.85 15.61
N THR A 125 0.33 16.11 14.47
CA THR A 125 -0.24 15.11 13.55
C THR A 125 0.59 15.05 12.27
N ALA A 126 0.39 14.00 11.48
CA ALA A 126 1.03 13.90 10.19
C ALA A 126 0.15 13.18 9.18
N THR A 127 0.27 13.59 7.91
CA THR A 127 -0.48 13.03 6.78
C THR A 127 0.47 12.74 5.63
N TRP A 128 0.05 11.86 4.73
CA TRP A 128 0.84 11.47 3.57
C TRP A 128 0.35 12.25 2.35
N ARG A 129 1.27 12.80 1.56
CA ARG A 129 0.91 13.62 0.39
C ARG A 129 1.79 13.26 -0.78
N VAL A 130 1.26 13.33 -1.99
CA VAL A 130 2.05 13.20 -3.22
C VAL A 130 2.59 14.56 -3.64
N ASP A 131 3.86 14.61 -4.05
CA ASP A 131 4.51 15.83 -4.53
C ASP A 131 5.42 15.53 -5.74
N ASN A 132 5.93 16.57 -6.37
CA ASN A 132 6.83 16.43 -7.52
C ASN A 132 8.17 15.81 -7.06
N CYS A 133 8.55 14.67 -7.63
CA CYS A 133 9.78 13.95 -7.30
C CYS A 133 11.07 14.77 -7.48
N TYR A 134 11.02 15.79 -8.34
CA TYR A 134 12.14 16.70 -8.60
C TYR A 134 12.24 17.84 -7.59
N ASP A 135 11.27 17.99 -6.69
CA ASP A 135 11.31 19.02 -5.66
C ASP A 135 12.33 18.67 -4.56
N SER A 136 12.97 19.72 -4.04
CA SER A 136 13.98 19.58 -3.00
C SER A 136 13.36 19.63 -1.61
N ASN A 137 13.27 18.47 -0.94
CA ASN A 137 12.78 18.35 0.43
C ASN A 137 13.78 17.59 1.32
N VAL A 138 13.59 17.64 2.63
CA VAL A 138 14.35 16.83 3.59
C VAL A 138 13.91 15.38 3.54
N GLY A 139 14.76 14.42 3.88
CA GLY A 139 14.42 12.99 3.80
C GLY A 139 14.43 12.30 5.16
N LEU A 140 13.60 11.26 5.27
CA LEU A 140 13.48 10.41 6.44
C LEU A 140 14.39 9.19 6.33
N CYS A 141 15.28 9.04 7.31
CA CYS A 141 16.17 7.90 7.42
C CYS A 141 15.83 7.07 8.67
N ARG A 142 15.77 5.75 8.52
CA ARG A 142 15.53 4.79 9.61
C ARG A 142 16.81 4.02 9.91
N TYR A 143 17.10 3.80 11.18
CA TYR A 143 18.21 2.96 11.58
C TYR A 143 17.91 1.49 11.23
N GLU A 144 18.81 0.82 10.51
CA GLU A 144 18.56 -0.50 9.91
C GLU A 144 17.98 -1.51 10.92
N ASN A 145 18.66 -1.67 12.06
CA ASN A 145 18.32 -2.66 13.10
C ASN A 145 17.36 -2.14 14.19
N ARG A 146 16.79 -0.94 14.06
CA ARG A 146 15.88 -0.38 15.07
C ARG A 146 14.69 0.33 14.41
N ALA A 147 13.52 -0.29 14.50
CA ALA A 147 12.28 0.22 13.89
C ALA A 147 11.84 1.59 14.41
N PHE A 148 12.15 1.94 15.67
CA PHE A 148 11.69 3.18 16.31
C PHE A 148 12.75 4.29 16.35
N LYS A 149 13.88 4.14 15.64
CA LYS A 149 14.97 5.11 15.62
C LYS A 149 15.01 5.82 14.27
N TRP A 150 14.66 7.09 14.29
CA TRP A 150 14.51 7.94 13.11
C TRP A 150 15.53 9.06 13.10
N LEU A 151 15.85 9.53 11.90
CA LEU A 151 16.68 10.69 11.66
C LEU A 151 16.12 11.45 10.44
N VAL A 152 15.84 12.73 10.61
CA VAL A 152 15.50 13.61 9.48
C VAL A 152 16.75 14.37 9.06
N ARG A 153 17.07 14.34 7.76
CA ARG A 153 18.24 15.04 7.22
C ARG A 153 17.97 16.53 7.06
N SER A 154 18.94 17.35 7.44
CA SER A 154 18.84 18.81 7.25
C SER A 154 19.08 19.24 5.79
N ASN A 155 19.86 18.46 5.03
CA ASN A 155 20.13 18.74 3.63
C ASN A 155 18.93 18.34 2.77
N LYS A 156 18.35 19.31 2.07
CA LYS A 156 17.29 19.06 1.10
C LYS A 156 17.88 18.46 -0.17
N ALA A 157 17.16 17.52 -0.77
CA ALA A 157 17.52 16.93 -2.06
C ALA A 157 16.25 16.45 -2.78
N THR A 158 16.40 16.11 -4.05
CA THR A 158 15.31 15.47 -4.82
C THR A 158 15.08 14.06 -4.29
N TYR A 159 13.91 13.48 -4.59
CA TYR A 159 13.61 12.11 -4.17
C TYR A 159 14.64 11.11 -4.71
N PHE A 160 15.05 11.29 -5.97
CA PHE A 160 16.04 10.43 -6.64
C PHE A 160 17.43 10.48 -6.01
N ASP A 161 17.79 11.60 -5.37
CA ASP A 161 19.10 11.76 -4.75
C ASP A 161 19.21 11.04 -3.40
N PHE A 162 18.09 10.77 -2.72
CA PHE A 162 18.10 10.16 -1.39
C PHE A 162 18.52 8.70 -1.40
N ASP A 163 18.23 7.98 -2.47
CA ASP A 163 18.58 6.57 -2.65
C ASP A 163 18.92 6.30 -4.11
N ASN A 164 20.20 6.40 -4.47
CA ASN A 164 20.67 6.19 -5.84
C ASN A 164 21.76 5.11 -5.90
N TYR A 165 22.14 4.72 -7.13
CA TYR A 165 23.19 3.71 -7.36
C TYR A 165 24.59 4.13 -6.85
N GLN A 166 24.82 5.43 -6.64
CA GLN A 166 26.09 5.98 -6.13
C GLN A 166 26.12 6.05 -4.60
N GLY A 167 24.97 5.90 -3.93
CA GLY A 167 24.83 5.90 -2.48
C GLY A 167 23.54 6.57 -1.99
N SER A 168 23.29 6.46 -0.69
CA SER A 168 22.18 7.15 -0.03
C SER A 168 22.66 8.46 0.62
N LYS A 169 21.77 9.47 0.72
CA LYS A 169 22.03 10.68 1.53
C LYS A 169 21.84 10.45 3.02
N CYS A 170 21.36 9.28 3.43
CA CYS A 170 21.33 8.87 4.82
C CYS A 170 22.75 8.57 5.32
N PRO A 171 23.07 8.86 6.60
CA PRO A 171 24.36 8.54 7.18
C PRO A 171 24.51 7.03 7.39
N ASP A 172 25.73 6.58 7.64
CA ASP A 172 26.04 5.16 7.87
C ASP A 172 25.09 4.53 8.90
N GLN A 173 24.67 3.28 8.62
CA GLN A 173 23.69 2.51 9.41
C GLN A 173 22.24 3.03 9.38
N TYR A 174 21.97 4.07 8.61
CA TYR A 174 20.62 4.52 8.32
C TYR A 174 20.30 4.33 6.84
N THR A 175 19.07 3.93 6.56
CA THR A 175 18.55 3.74 5.21
C THR A 175 17.34 4.63 4.99
N PHE A 176 17.14 5.06 3.75
CA PHE A 176 15.92 5.74 3.35
C PHE A 176 14.74 4.76 3.50
N ASN A 177 13.72 5.14 4.27
CA ASN A 177 12.68 4.19 4.67
C ASN A 177 11.35 4.88 5.04
N ILE A 178 10.33 4.06 5.33
CA ILE A 178 8.98 4.50 5.71
C ILE A 178 8.55 3.88 7.04
N PRO A 179 7.63 4.53 7.80
CA PRO A 179 6.95 3.88 8.90
C PRO A 179 5.92 2.87 8.36
N ARG A 180 6.09 1.59 8.69
CA ARG A 180 5.23 0.49 8.22
C ARG A 180 4.12 0.15 9.20
N THR A 181 4.25 0.55 10.46
CA THR A 181 3.30 0.22 11.53
C THR A 181 2.85 1.48 12.29
N PRO A 182 1.65 1.47 12.92
CA PRO A 182 1.17 2.56 13.77
C PRO A 182 2.15 3.00 14.84
N LEU A 183 2.82 2.03 15.46
CA LEU A 183 3.80 2.30 16.47
C LEU A 183 5.06 2.98 15.90
N GLU A 184 5.49 2.60 14.70
CA GLU A 184 6.59 3.25 13.98
C GLU A 184 6.25 4.71 13.64
N GLN A 185 5.09 4.97 13.03
CA GLN A 185 4.65 6.35 12.72
C GLN A 185 4.50 7.19 14.00
N ARG A 186 3.94 6.61 15.07
CA ARG A 186 3.84 7.28 16.37
C ARG A 186 5.21 7.64 16.94
N SER A 187 6.18 6.73 16.85
CA SER A 187 7.55 7.00 17.32
C SER A 187 8.24 8.11 16.51
N LEU A 188 7.97 8.21 15.21
CA LEU A 188 8.45 9.31 14.35
C LEU A 188 7.82 10.65 14.75
N ILE A 189 6.50 10.69 14.94
CA ILE A 189 5.78 11.90 15.40
C ILE A 189 6.32 12.34 16.76
N PHE A 190 6.57 11.40 17.68
CA PHE A 190 7.16 11.69 18.99
C PHE A 190 8.58 12.26 18.85
N TYR A 191 9.41 11.69 17.98
CA TYR A 191 10.74 12.21 17.68
C TYR A 191 10.68 13.65 17.15
N LEU A 192 9.80 13.93 16.18
CA LEU A 192 9.63 15.26 15.58
C LEU A 192 9.15 16.29 16.61
N ARG A 193 8.18 15.90 17.44
CA ARG A 193 7.64 16.73 18.52
C ARG A 193 8.71 17.03 19.57
N ASN A 194 9.44 16.01 20.03
CA ASN A 194 10.46 16.16 21.07
C ASN A 194 11.64 17.02 20.60
N ALA A 195 11.99 16.92 19.32
CA ALA A 195 13.00 17.77 18.69
C ALA A 195 12.45 19.15 18.24
N SER A 196 11.18 19.46 18.52
CA SER A 196 10.53 20.74 18.21
C SER A 196 10.66 21.16 16.73
N PHE A 197 10.48 20.21 15.81
CA PHE A 197 10.49 20.51 14.38
C PHE A 197 9.31 21.42 13.98
N PRO A 198 9.50 22.39 13.06
CA PRO A 198 8.40 23.16 12.49
C PRO A 198 7.58 22.31 11.52
N ASP A 199 6.48 22.88 11.00
CA ASP A 199 5.70 22.27 9.92
C ASP A 199 6.61 21.94 8.74
N THR A 200 6.80 20.65 8.46
CA THR A 200 7.84 20.18 7.54
C THR A 200 7.32 19.06 6.65
N LYS A 201 7.73 19.12 5.39
CA LYS A 201 7.55 18.07 4.37
C LYS A 201 8.80 17.20 4.31
N ILE A 202 8.64 15.90 4.51
CA ILE A 202 9.76 14.95 4.60
C ILE A 202 9.56 13.85 3.56
N TRP A 203 10.53 13.64 2.67
CA TRP A 203 10.56 12.50 1.76
C TRP A 203 10.57 11.20 2.54
N ILE A 204 9.72 10.27 2.14
CA ILE A 204 9.67 8.90 2.65
C ILE A 204 9.84 7.95 1.48
N ASP A 205 10.44 6.78 1.70
CA ASP A 205 10.70 5.77 0.66
C ASP A 205 9.42 5.10 0.12
N LEU A 206 8.61 5.87 -0.61
CA LEU A 206 7.41 5.41 -1.27
C LEU A 206 7.18 6.23 -2.53
N ASN A 207 7.01 5.54 -3.66
CA ASN A 207 6.75 6.18 -4.95
C ASN A 207 5.86 5.30 -5.84
N SER A 208 5.31 5.89 -6.89
CA SER A 208 4.56 5.21 -7.97
C SER A 208 5.13 5.57 -9.35
N ILE A 209 6.46 5.75 -9.43
CA ILE A 209 7.14 6.23 -10.65
C ILE A 209 7.07 5.18 -11.78
N SER A 210 7.25 3.90 -11.46
CA SER A 210 7.29 2.84 -12.46
C SER A 210 5.93 2.58 -13.11
N VAL A 211 4.86 2.60 -12.32
CA VAL A 211 3.47 2.40 -12.75
C VAL A 211 2.58 3.32 -11.92
N SER A 212 1.74 4.11 -12.60
CA SER A 212 0.75 4.98 -11.94
C SER A 212 -0.14 4.19 -10.98
N ASN A 213 -0.33 4.70 -9.77
CA ASN A 213 -1.09 4.05 -8.68
C ASN A 213 -0.50 2.74 -8.14
N CYS A 214 0.72 2.35 -8.51
CA CYS A 214 1.44 1.28 -7.83
C CYS A 214 2.46 1.85 -6.85
N TRP A 215 2.06 2.00 -5.58
CA TRP A 215 2.92 2.54 -4.54
C TRP A 215 3.88 1.47 -4.02
N VAL A 216 5.18 1.68 -4.22
CA VAL A 216 6.26 0.77 -3.85
C VAL A 216 7.33 1.46 -3.02
N SER A 217 7.89 0.71 -2.06
CA SER A 217 9.09 1.08 -1.31
C SER A 217 10.30 0.31 -1.85
N GLY A 218 11.50 0.84 -1.65
CA GLY A 218 12.75 0.23 -2.14
C GLY A 218 13.51 1.15 -3.10
N GLY A 219 13.37 2.46 -2.92
CA GLY A 219 14.04 3.48 -3.70
C GLY A 219 13.31 3.89 -4.98
N PRO A 220 13.87 4.86 -5.71
CA PRO A 220 13.29 5.43 -6.93
C PRO A 220 13.21 4.45 -8.11
N TYR A 221 14.00 3.38 -8.08
CA TYR A 221 14.05 2.37 -9.14
C TYR A 221 13.29 1.09 -8.78
N ALA A 222 12.50 1.11 -7.69
CA ALA A 222 11.68 -0.02 -7.29
C ALA A 222 10.64 -0.37 -8.38
N SER A 223 10.60 -1.67 -8.72
CA SER A 223 9.64 -2.19 -9.70
C SER A 223 8.35 -2.63 -9.01
N CYS A 224 7.20 -2.32 -9.63
CA CYS A 224 5.89 -2.77 -9.17
C CYS A 224 5.78 -4.32 -9.19
N PRO A 225 5.50 -4.98 -8.04
CA PRO A 225 5.36 -6.45 -8.01
C PRO A 225 4.09 -6.97 -8.70
N TYR A 226 3.04 -6.15 -8.72
CA TYR A 226 1.70 -6.55 -9.14
C TYR A 226 1.39 -6.19 -10.60
N GLU A 227 2.10 -5.22 -11.17
CA GLU A 227 1.94 -4.78 -12.55
C GLU A 227 3.29 -4.74 -13.23
N LYS A 228 3.47 -5.56 -14.28
CA LYS A 228 4.72 -5.54 -15.04
C LYS A 228 4.66 -4.41 -16.05
N VAL A 229 5.68 -3.55 -16.03
CA VAL A 229 5.88 -2.56 -17.09
C VAL A 229 6.29 -3.29 -18.37
N ILE A 230 5.32 -3.65 -19.20
CA ILE A 230 5.59 -4.22 -20.52
C ILE A 230 5.76 -3.05 -21.49
N SER A 231 6.95 -2.92 -22.08
CA SER A 231 7.16 -1.92 -23.12
C SER A 231 6.23 -2.19 -24.30
N ARG A 232 5.79 -1.14 -25.01
CA ARG A 232 4.95 -1.29 -26.21
C ARG A 232 5.55 -2.27 -27.21
N ARG A 233 6.89 -2.29 -27.36
CA ARG A 233 7.60 -3.25 -28.22
C ARG A 233 7.38 -4.68 -27.76
N ASN A 234 7.58 -4.99 -26.49
CA ASN A 234 7.39 -6.35 -25.97
C ASN A 234 5.93 -6.79 -26.07
N PHE A 235 4.99 -5.88 -25.79
CA PHE A 235 3.56 -6.14 -25.95
C PHE A 235 3.19 -6.47 -27.40
N VAL A 236 3.69 -5.67 -28.37
CA VAL A 236 3.50 -5.91 -29.80
C VAL A 236 4.12 -7.24 -30.20
N THR A 237 5.35 -7.56 -29.78
CA THR A 237 5.99 -8.84 -30.08
C THR A 237 5.19 -10.04 -29.54
N MET A 238 4.52 -9.88 -28.39
CA MET A 238 3.66 -10.94 -27.84
C MET A 238 2.32 -11.07 -28.58
N MET A 239 1.72 -9.97 -29.07
CA MET A 239 0.44 -10.01 -29.78
C MET A 239 0.53 -10.32 -31.29
N VAL A 240 1.64 -9.94 -31.93
CA VAL A 240 1.81 -10.05 -33.39
C VAL A 240 1.59 -11.48 -33.90
N PRO A 241 2.19 -12.54 -33.33
CA PRO A 241 2.00 -13.90 -33.84
C PRO A 241 0.53 -14.35 -33.84
N ALA A 242 -0.21 -14.07 -32.76
CA ALA A 242 -1.63 -14.44 -32.66
C ALA A 242 -2.49 -13.67 -33.66
N SER A 243 -2.24 -12.36 -33.82
CA SER A 243 -2.96 -11.51 -34.77
C SER A 243 -2.74 -11.93 -36.23
N VAL A 244 -1.49 -12.25 -36.62
CA VAL A 244 -1.14 -12.68 -37.98
C VAL A 244 -1.78 -14.03 -38.31
N CYS A 245 -1.72 -15.00 -37.39
CA CYS A 245 -2.38 -16.29 -37.56
C CYS A 245 -3.90 -16.13 -37.68
N SER A 246 -4.52 -15.31 -36.83
CA SER A 246 -5.96 -15.05 -36.88
C SER A 246 -6.38 -14.41 -38.21
N PHE A 247 -5.62 -13.42 -38.69
CA PHE A 247 -5.85 -12.79 -39.98
C PHE A 247 -5.70 -13.78 -41.14
N ALA A 248 -4.63 -14.57 -41.16
CA ALA A 248 -4.44 -15.60 -42.19
C ALA A 248 -5.59 -16.62 -42.21
N LEU A 249 -6.05 -17.08 -41.04
CA LEU A 249 -7.21 -17.97 -40.94
C LEU A 249 -8.49 -17.34 -41.46
N LEU A 250 -8.74 -16.05 -41.16
CA LEU A 250 -9.88 -15.32 -41.72
C LEU A 250 -9.81 -15.24 -43.25
N PHE A 251 -8.63 -14.97 -43.82
CA PHE A 251 -8.45 -14.96 -45.28
C PHE A 251 -8.70 -16.34 -45.89
N ILE A 252 -8.23 -17.41 -45.26
CA ILE A 252 -8.48 -18.79 -45.72
C ILE A 252 -9.97 -19.10 -45.70
N VAL A 253 -10.69 -18.74 -44.63
CA VAL A 253 -12.14 -18.97 -44.52
C VAL A 253 -12.91 -18.18 -45.56
N VAL A 254 -12.58 -16.91 -45.78
CA VAL A 254 -13.19 -16.06 -46.82
C VAL A 254 -12.89 -16.61 -48.22
N TYR A 255 -11.67 -17.06 -48.47
CA TYR A 255 -11.28 -17.64 -49.74
C TYR A 255 -12.05 -18.93 -50.04
N LEU A 256 -12.15 -19.84 -49.06
CA LEU A 256 -12.90 -21.08 -49.20
C LEU A 256 -14.40 -20.85 -49.35
N SER A 257 -14.96 -19.81 -48.72
CA SER A 257 -16.38 -19.47 -48.86
C SER A 257 -16.72 -18.89 -50.23
N VAL A 258 -15.83 -18.07 -50.82
CA VAL A 258 -15.97 -17.56 -52.19
C VAL A 258 -15.86 -18.68 -53.22
N LEU A 259 -14.93 -19.62 -53.03
CA LEU A 259 -14.72 -20.74 -53.96
C LEU A 259 -15.85 -21.77 -53.98
N ARG A 260 -16.88 -21.65 -53.13
CA ARG A 260 -18.00 -22.60 -53.00
C ARG A 260 -17.53 -24.07 -53.08
N VAL A 261 -16.40 -24.38 -52.43
CA VAL A 261 -15.93 -25.76 -52.36
C VAL A 261 -17.02 -26.54 -51.63
N PRO A 262 -17.58 -27.62 -52.21
CA PRO A 262 -18.54 -28.42 -51.50
C PRO A 262 -17.81 -29.04 -50.31
N ILE A 263 -18.06 -28.50 -49.12
CA ILE A 263 -17.60 -29.09 -47.87
C ILE A 263 -18.22 -30.48 -47.86
N TYR A 264 -17.41 -31.51 -48.06
CA TYR A 264 -17.87 -32.89 -48.07
C TYR A 264 -18.30 -33.24 -46.65
N ASP A 265 -19.58 -33.03 -46.37
CA ASP A 265 -20.21 -33.30 -45.08
C ASP A 265 -20.28 -34.82 -44.86
N ASN A 266 -19.16 -35.44 -44.48
CA ASN A 266 -19.14 -36.80 -43.94
C ASN A 266 -19.67 -36.82 -42.49
N ARG A 267 -20.83 -36.19 -42.29
CA ARG A 267 -21.50 -35.96 -41.01
C ARG A 267 -21.71 -37.26 -40.23
N LYS A 268 -21.92 -38.36 -40.95
CA LYS A 268 -22.14 -39.70 -40.37
C LYS A 268 -20.86 -40.28 -39.76
N ASN A 269 -19.70 -40.01 -40.35
CA ASN A 269 -18.42 -40.47 -39.80
C ASN A 269 -17.97 -39.60 -38.61
N TRP A 270 -18.12 -38.28 -38.71
CA TRP A 270 -17.82 -37.36 -37.61
C TRP A 270 -18.66 -37.62 -36.36
N ARG A 271 -19.97 -37.92 -36.53
CA ARG A 271 -20.82 -38.36 -35.41
C ARG A 271 -20.30 -39.63 -34.72
N ARG A 272 -19.75 -40.59 -35.46
CA ARG A 272 -19.16 -41.81 -34.85
C ARG A 272 -17.90 -41.50 -34.07
N VAL A 273 -17.04 -40.62 -34.57
CA VAL A 273 -15.79 -40.23 -33.90
C VAL A 273 -16.09 -39.48 -32.60
N ILE A 274 -17.00 -38.51 -32.63
CA ILE A 274 -17.42 -37.74 -31.44
C ILE A 274 -18.04 -38.66 -30.38
N ASN A 275 -18.94 -39.58 -30.78
CA ASN A 275 -19.54 -40.53 -29.84
C ASN A 275 -18.53 -41.50 -29.22
N LYS A 276 -17.43 -41.82 -29.92
CA LYS A 276 -16.37 -42.67 -29.38
C LYS A 276 -15.55 -41.93 -28.32
N ILE A 277 -15.28 -40.64 -28.55
CA ILE A 277 -14.54 -39.77 -27.62
C ILE A 277 -15.38 -39.46 -26.38
N SER A 278 -16.67 -39.13 -26.55
CA SER A 278 -17.56 -38.88 -25.41
C SER A 278 -17.74 -40.10 -24.52
N LYS A 279 -17.69 -41.31 -25.10
CA LYS A 279 -17.77 -42.56 -24.33
C LYS A 279 -16.47 -42.85 -23.57
N SER A 280 -15.31 -42.48 -24.12
CA SER A 280 -14.02 -42.66 -23.43
C SER A 280 -13.81 -41.66 -22.29
N GLU A 281 -14.39 -40.46 -22.33
CA GLU A 281 -14.27 -39.51 -21.22
C GLU A 281 -15.18 -39.83 -20.03
N LEU A 282 -16.24 -40.63 -20.22
CA LEU A 282 -17.12 -41.08 -19.14
C LEU A 282 -16.50 -42.21 -18.28
N GLU A 283 -15.46 -42.91 -18.78
CA GLU A 283 -14.76 -43.99 -18.07
C GLU A 283 -13.59 -43.48 -17.19
N GLY A 284 -13.32 -42.17 -17.17
CA GLY A 284 -12.13 -41.58 -16.57
C GLY A 284 -12.25 -40.97 -15.16
N VAL A 285 -13.40 -41.08 -14.48
CA VAL A 285 -13.57 -40.58 -13.10
C VAL A 285 -14.08 -41.71 -12.21
N PRO A 286 -13.26 -42.25 -11.29
CA PRO A 286 -13.80 -43.10 -10.23
C PRO A 286 -14.61 -42.22 -9.27
N SER A 287 -15.83 -42.66 -8.96
CA SER A 287 -16.64 -42.17 -7.84
C SER A 287 -15.97 -42.42 -6.50
#